data_AF-A0A7C1AGF6-F1
#
_entry.id   AF-A0A7C1AGF6-F1
#
_cell.length_a   1.000
_cell.length_b   1.000
_cell.length_c   1.000
_cell.angle_alpha   90.00
_cell.angle_beta   90.00
_cell.angle_gamma   90.00
#
_symmetry.space_group_name_H-M   'P 1'
#
loop_
_entity.id
_entity.type
_entity.pdbx_description
1 polymer ?
#
loop_
_entity_poly.entity_id
_entity_poly.type
_entity_poly.pdbx_seq_one_letter_code
_entity_poly.pdbx_strand_id
1 'polypeptide(L)'
;MRISKTKVFDLLMRCQIEKGGYTGNDIAKIAKNIPVSPRALRKRINYWTSTDPIFRQLTYLGQRTIPITLDDFVLINQRLKEKPLGRMSDILRAINDNRKRQGKDSMPQSTFYRFINSQKESLTGDVPREFQWLTPYGIEVSDTYNLANARASLSDVFTYTGLKTFGGIDIDGIASRLEEAQKWFQQTYPGVDPFEWLPRIRPRSKVIRNHLSRIKANESRSDQALLVFEAQVDFIVRLKDILIDELIHRMGWIQRAVDGNRQRIENRIRTKWIDRYCDIGDKVSLNPNEENLAKLKELIDRRKTESEEAELELMKTHRWDYEKIYEHFEKLTDNFSEDEITPIMLLRKFCSICAEVSANGSFSLKRKGRS
;
A
#
# COMPACT_ATOMS: atom_id res chain seq x y z
N MET A 1 32.46 49.15 -33.96
CA MET A 1 33.17 49.02 -32.67
C MET A 1 33.43 47.55 -32.37
N ARG A 2 34.69 47.13 -32.17
CA ARG A 2 35.05 45.71 -32.01
C ARG A 2 34.91 45.34 -30.53
N ILE A 3 33.96 44.48 -30.19
CA ILE A 3 33.74 44.02 -28.81
C ILE A 3 34.99 43.25 -28.35
N SER A 4 35.64 43.72 -27.28
CA SER A 4 36.80 43.02 -26.71
C SER A 4 36.38 41.71 -26.06
N LYS A 5 36.83 40.59 -26.65
CA LYS A 5 36.47 39.23 -26.24
C LYS A 5 37.02 38.89 -24.84
N THR A 6 38.26 39.26 -24.55
CA THR A 6 38.92 39.05 -23.25
C THR A 6 38.23 39.83 -22.14
N LYS A 7 37.94 41.11 -22.37
CA LYS A 7 37.25 41.95 -21.38
C LYS A 7 35.84 41.45 -21.03
N VAL A 8 35.10 40.94 -22.03
CA VAL A 8 33.80 40.31 -21.77
C VAL A 8 33.97 39.02 -20.98
N PHE A 9 34.94 38.20 -21.34
CA PHE A 9 35.23 36.95 -20.63
C PHE A 9 35.54 37.19 -19.16
N ASP A 10 36.45 38.11 -18.83
CA ASP A 10 36.83 38.41 -17.44
C ASP A 10 35.64 38.85 -16.59
N LEU A 11 34.76 39.69 -17.15
CA LEU A 11 33.55 40.16 -16.47
C LEU A 11 32.52 39.04 -16.25
N LEU A 12 32.36 38.14 -17.22
CA LEU A 12 31.50 36.97 -17.07
C LEU A 12 32.09 35.95 -16.10
N MET A 13 33.41 35.80 -16.07
CA MET A 13 34.11 34.92 -15.15
C MET A 13 34.00 35.42 -13.71
N ARG A 14 34.05 36.73 -13.47
CA ARG A 14 33.71 37.29 -12.15
C ARG A 14 32.29 36.91 -11.71
N CYS A 15 31.32 37.00 -12.61
CA CYS A 15 29.96 36.55 -12.32
C CYS A 15 29.89 35.03 -12.05
N GLN A 16 30.68 34.24 -12.77
CA GLN A 16 30.82 32.80 -12.55
C GLN A 16 31.33 32.50 -11.13
N ILE A 17 32.37 33.21 -10.67
CA ILE A 17 32.97 33.03 -9.35
C ILE A 17 32.02 33.53 -8.24
N GLU A 18 31.45 34.72 -8.39
CA GLU A 18 30.63 35.35 -7.35
C GLU A 18 29.23 34.74 -7.20
N LYS A 19 28.63 34.28 -8.32
CA LYS A 19 27.21 33.90 -8.38
C LYS A 19 26.96 32.52 -8.98
N GLY A 20 28.01 31.79 -9.35
CA GLY A 20 27.90 30.51 -10.07
C GLY A 20 27.52 30.65 -11.54
N GLY A 21 27.46 31.87 -12.09
CA GLY A 21 27.16 32.14 -13.49
C GLY A 21 26.68 33.56 -13.76
N TYR A 22 26.29 33.87 -15.00
CA TYR A 22 25.91 35.21 -15.45
C TYR A 22 24.44 35.28 -15.90
N THR A 23 23.79 36.44 -15.70
CA THR A 23 22.38 36.67 -16.06
C THR A 23 22.20 37.66 -17.21
N GLY A 24 20.98 37.76 -17.73
CA GLY A 24 20.59 38.81 -18.67
C GLY A 24 20.82 40.23 -18.13
N ASN A 25 20.66 40.44 -16.82
CA ASN A 25 20.99 41.71 -16.16
C ASN A 25 22.49 41.97 -16.14
N ASP A 26 23.32 40.95 -15.92
CA ASP A 26 24.78 41.10 -15.97
C ASP A 26 25.23 41.43 -17.40
N ILE A 27 24.64 40.78 -18.42
CA ILE A 27 24.87 41.15 -19.83
C ILE A 27 24.49 42.62 -20.08
N ALA A 28 23.36 43.08 -19.55
CA ALA A 28 22.95 44.48 -19.71
C ALA A 28 23.92 45.47 -19.02
N LYS A 29 24.45 45.12 -17.84
CA LYS A 29 25.47 45.93 -17.15
C LYS A 29 26.80 45.93 -17.90
N ILE A 30 27.26 44.77 -18.36
CA ILE A 30 28.49 44.64 -19.15
C ILE A 30 28.35 45.40 -20.48
N ALA A 31 27.19 45.34 -21.13
CA ALA A 31 26.90 46.05 -22.36
C ALA A 31 27.00 47.58 -22.19
N LYS A 32 26.52 48.11 -21.05
CA LYS A 32 26.70 49.53 -20.67
C LYS A 32 28.18 49.88 -20.49
N ASN A 33 29.00 48.98 -19.94
CA ASN A 33 30.42 49.20 -19.68
C ASN A 33 31.31 49.13 -20.94
N ILE A 34 30.84 48.55 -22.04
CA ILE A 34 31.59 48.36 -23.30
C ILE A 34 30.86 49.06 -24.48
N PRO A 35 30.22 50.21 -24.19
CA PRO A 35 29.14 50.86 -24.96
C PRO A 35 28.55 50.09 -26.16
N VAL A 36 27.94 48.93 -25.91
CA VAL A 36 27.24 48.14 -26.92
C VAL A 36 25.81 47.84 -26.50
N SER A 37 24.94 47.55 -27.45
CA SER A 37 23.58 47.14 -27.10
C SER A 37 23.61 45.75 -26.41
N PRO A 38 22.79 45.53 -25.36
CA PRO A 38 22.70 44.22 -24.71
C PRO A 38 22.36 43.09 -25.68
N ARG A 39 21.56 43.39 -26.72
CA ARG A 39 21.20 42.44 -27.78
C ARG A 39 22.41 42.04 -28.63
N ALA A 40 23.25 43.00 -29.02
CA ALA A 40 24.48 42.72 -29.77
C ALA A 40 25.47 41.92 -28.93
N LEU A 41 25.63 42.28 -27.65
CA LEU A 41 26.51 41.55 -26.73
C LEU A 41 26.03 40.11 -26.52
N ARG A 42 24.72 39.89 -26.31
CA ARG A 42 24.16 38.54 -26.17
C ARG A 42 24.38 37.69 -27.41
N LYS A 43 24.16 38.22 -28.62
CA LYS A 43 24.46 37.51 -29.88
C LYS A 43 25.94 37.10 -29.94
N ARG A 44 26.84 37.98 -29.49
CA ARG A 44 28.28 37.72 -29.53
C ARG A 44 28.70 36.67 -28.50
N ILE A 45 28.18 36.73 -27.28
CA ILE A 45 28.39 35.71 -26.25
C ILE A 45 27.90 34.35 -26.76
N ASN A 46 26.69 34.26 -27.31
CA ASN A 46 26.16 33.00 -27.85
C ASN A 46 27.06 32.42 -28.95
N TYR A 47 27.58 33.27 -29.84
CA TYR A 47 28.55 32.86 -30.85
C TYR A 47 29.86 32.35 -30.23
N TRP A 48 30.38 33.01 -29.19
CA TRP A 48 31.58 32.54 -28.50
C TRP A 48 31.34 31.26 -27.72
N THR A 49 30.18 31.07 -27.10
CA THR A 49 29.83 29.81 -26.42
C THR A 49 29.81 28.64 -27.41
N SER A 50 29.37 28.82 -28.66
CA SER A 50 29.42 27.74 -29.65
C SER A 50 30.82 27.52 -30.24
N THR A 51 31.59 28.60 -30.45
CA THR A 51 32.87 28.54 -31.20
C THR A 51 34.13 28.48 -30.35
N ASP A 52 34.09 28.89 -29.09
CA ASP A 52 35.25 28.96 -28.19
C ASP A 52 35.05 28.05 -26.97
N PRO A 53 35.94 27.05 -26.75
CA PRO A 53 35.90 26.18 -25.57
C PRO A 53 35.90 26.94 -24.23
N ILE A 54 36.62 28.05 -24.15
CA ILE A 54 36.77 28.84 -22.92
C ILE A 54 35.44 29.50 -22.52
N PHE A 55 34.56 29.82 -23.48
CA PHE A 55 33.23 30.36 -23.19
C PHE A 55 32.19 29.28 -22.89
N ARG A 56 32.44 28.01 -23.23
CA ARG A 56 31.52 26.89 -22.92
C ARG A 56 31.44 26.58 -21.43
N GLN A 57 32.50 26.85 -20.68
CA GLN A 57 32.52 26.63 -19.24
C GLN A 57 31.69 27.67 -18.45
N LEU A 58 31.30 28.78 -19.08
CA LEU A 58 30.52 29.83 -18.42
C LEU A 58 29.03 29.48 -18.43
N THR A 59 28.39 29.57 -17.26
CA THR A 59 26.99 29.18 -17.09
C THR A 59 26.05 30.38 -17.20
N TYR A 60 25.14 30.35 -18.17
CA TYR A 60 24.07 31.35 -18.26
C TYR A 60 22.90 31.00 -17.35
N LEU A 61 22.62 31.85 -16.36
CA LEU A 61 21.63 31.59 -15.30
C LEU A 61 20.20 32.03 -15.63
N GLY A 62 19.96 32.59 -16.82
CA GLY A 62 18.67 33.15 -17.23
C GLY A 62 18.60 34.68 -17.11
N GLN A 63 17.38 35.24 -17.11
CA GLN A 63 17.18 36.69 -17.24
C GLN A 63 17.46 37.46 -15.93
N ARG A 64 17.16 36.85 -14.77
CA ARG A 64 17.44 37.35 -13.41
C ARG A 64 17.83 36.17 -12.50
N THR A 65 18.70 36.38 -11.53
CA THR A 65 18.92 35.46 -10.41
C THR A 65 17.88 35.75 -9.34
N ILE A 66 16.84 34.91 -9.27
CA ILE A 66 15.94 34.88 -8.12
C ILE A 66 16.45 33.78 -7.19
N PRO A 67 17.01 34.11 -6.02
CA PRO A 67 17.49 33.11 -5.07
C PRO A 67 16.32 32.31 -4.50
N ILE A 68 16.57 31.03 -4.30
CA ILE A 68 15.60 30.09 -3.72
C ILE A 68 15.74 30.20 -2.20
N THR A 69 14.65 30.52 -1.51
CA THR A 69 14.65 30.66 -0.05
C THR A 69 14.43 29.30 0.61
N LEU A 70 14.77 29.19 1.91
CA LEU A 70 14.52 27.97 2.68
C LEU A 70 13.03 27.58 2.67
N ASP A 71 12.12 28.55 2.73
CA ASP A 71 10.67 28.29 2.62
C ASP A 71 10.28 27.68 1.27
N ASP A 72 10.92 28.11 0.17
CA ASP A 72 10.68 27.52 -1.14
C ASP A 72 11.17 26.07 -1.16
N PHE A 73 12.33 25.81 -0.55
CA PHE A 73 12.89 24.47 -0.42
C PHE A 73 11.96 23.54 0.35
N VAL A 74 11.47 23.97 1.52
CA VAL A 74 10.54 23.18 2.35
C VAL A 74 9.26 22.89 1.58
N LEU A 75 8.68 23.90 0.93
CA LEU A 75 7.46 23.74 0.15
C LEU A 75 7.66 22.83 -1.07
N ILE A 76 8.79 22.95 -1.78
CA ILE A 76 9.15 22.07 -2.90
C ILE A 76 9.20 20.62 -2.41
N ASN A 77 9.93 20.36 -1.33
CA ASN A 77 10.07 19.01 -0.80
C ASN A 77 8.75 18.45 -0.30
N GLN A 78 7.95 19.24 0.42
CA GLN A 78 6.61 18.82 0.83
C GLN A 78 5.74 18.45 -0.38
N ARG A 79 5.74 19.26 -1.45
CA ARG A 79 4.94 18.99 -2.64
C ARG A 79 5.42 17.79 -3.45
N LEU A 80 6.73 17.61 -3.56
CA LEU A 80 7.31 16.39 -4.13
C LEU A 80 6.94 15.16 -3.29
N LYS A 81 6.90 15.32 -1.95
CA LYS A 81 6.47 14.28 -1.02
C LYS A 81 5.01 13.90 -1.22
N GLU A 82 4.12 14.88 -1.28
CA GLU A 82 2.66 14.73 -1.44
C GLU A 82 2.25 14.27 -2.85
N LYS A 83 2.92 14.76 -3.89
CA LYS A 83 2.57 14.50 -5.31
C LYS A 83 3.81 14.17 -6.15
N PRO A 84 4.37 12.95 -6.02
CA PRO A 84 5.60 12.56 -6.69
C PRO A 84 5.56 12.65 -8.21
N LEU A 85 4.40 12.31 -8.78
CA LEU A 85 4.15 12.33 -10.23
C LEU A 85 3.39 13.59 -10.68
N GLY A 86 3.26 14.59 -9.78
CA GLY A 86 2.63 15.86 -10.11
C GLY A 86 3.39 16.55 -11.24
N ARG A 87 2.69 17.28 -12.11
CA ARG A 87 3.37 18.09 -13.12
C ARG A 87 4.22 19.11 -12.40
N MET A 88 5.51 19.16 -12.74
CA MET A 88 6.46 20.11 -12.18
C MET A 88 6.00 21.58 -12.34
N SER A 89 5.20 21.87 -13.37
CA SER A 89 4.53 23.16 -13.55
C SER A 89 3.52 23.50 -12.46
N ASP A 90 2.81 22.51 -11.91
CA ASP A 90 1.85 22.72 -10.82
C ASP A 90 2.57 23.03 -9.50
N ILE A 91 3.71 22.38 -9.27
CA ILE A 91 4.58 22.65 -8.12
C ILE A 91 5.12 24.08 -8.22
N LEU A 92 5.65 24.47 -9.40
CA LEU A 92 6.10 25.83 -9.66
C LEU A 92 5.00 26.87 -9.47
N ARG A 93 3.78 26.60 -9.93
CA ARG A 93 2.63 27.49 -9.72
C ARG A 93 2.36 27.70 -8.23
N ALA A 94 2.28 26.62 -7.46
CA ALA A 94 2.03 26.70 -6.02
C ALA A 94 3.12 27.49 -5.26
N ILE A 95 4.38 27.33 -5.66
CA ILE A 95 5.50 28.10 -5.10
C ILE A 95 5.36 29.58 -5.44
N ASN A 96 5.05 29.90 -6.70
CA ASN A 96 4.86 31.28 -7.12
C ASN A 96 3.65 31.94 -6.46
N ASP A 97 2.57 31.18 -6.22
CA ASP A 97 1.43 31.65 -5.45
C ASP A 97 1.83 31.98 -4.00
N ASN A 98 2.66 31.14 -3.38
CA ASN A 98 3.19 31.39 -2.03
C ASN A 98 4.13 32.62 -2.00
N ARG A 99 5.06 32.72 -2.96
CA ARG A 99 5.96 33.89 -3.08
C ARG A 99 5.16 35.18 -3.27
N LYS A 100 4.11 35.15 -4.09
CA LYS A 100 3.23 36.30 -4.30
C LYS A 100 2.53 36.73 -3.01
N ARG A 101 2.07 35.78 -2.19
CA ARG A 101 1.49 36.07 -0.85
C ARG A 101 2.51 36.70 0.09
N GLN A 102 3.78 36.35 -0.05
CA GLN A 102 4.90 36.91 0.72
C GLN A 102 5.47 38.21 0.11
N GLY A 103 4.86 38.77 -0.94
CA GLY A 103 5.35 39.97 -1.61
C GLY A 103 6.68 39.77 -2.38
N LYS A 104 7.06 38.53 -2.69
CA LYS A 104 8.29 38.17 -3.41
C LYS A 104 8.03 38.01 -4.92
N ASP A 105 9.05 38.25 -5.72
CA ASP A 105 9.03 37.97 -7.17
C ASP A 105 8.81 36.48 -7.46
N SER A 106 8.05 36.20 -8.53
CA SER A 106 7.82 34.84 -9.02
C SER A 106 9.11 34.16 -9.48
N MET A 107 9.31 32.92 -9.06
CA MET A 107 10.42 32.08 -9.50
C MET A 107 10.29 31.77 -11.00
N PRO A 108 11.34 32.02 -11.81
CA PRO A 108 11.37 31.63 -13.21
C PRO A 108 11.43 30.11 -13.35
N GLN A 109 10.80 29.58 -14.39
CA GLN A 109 10.79 28.15 -14.69
C GLN A 109 12.20 27.56 -14.78
N SER A 110 13.12 28.24 -15.48
CA SER A 110 14.52 27.80 -15.60
C SER A 110 15.22 27.65 -14.24
N THR A 111 14.95 28.55 -13.30
CA THR A 111 15.54 28.52 -11.95
C THR A 111 14.99 27.36 -11.14
N PHE A 112 13.68 27.16 -11.21
CA PHE A 112 12.99 26.03 -10.58
C PHE A 112 13.53 24.69 -11.06
N TYR A 113 13.57 24.46 -12.38
CA TYR A 113 14.04 23.19 -12.92
C TYR A 113 15.54 22.96 -12.66
N ARG A 114 16.37 24.01 -12.73
CA ARG A 114 17.78 23.89 -12.37
C ARG A 114 17.95 23.47 -10.91
N PHE A 115 17.15 24.04 -10.02
CA PHE A 115 17.18 23.66 -8.61
C PHE A 115 16.67 22.26 -8.36
N ILE A 116 15.56 21.84 -8.98
CA ILE A 116 15.08 20.46 -8.90
C ILE A 116 16.16 19.50 -9.41
N ASN A 117 16.83 19.81 -10.51
CA ASN A 117 17.91 18.99 -11.03
C ASN A 117 19.11 18.96 -10.09
N SER A 118 19.54 20.10 -9.54
CA SER A 118 20.64 20.13 -8.56
C SER A 118 20.27 19.44 -7.24
N GLN A 119 19.00 19.48 -6.85
CA GLN A 119 18.50 18.75 -5.67
C GLN A 119 18.46 17.26 -5.94
N LYS A 120 18.01 16.83 -7.12
CA LYS A 120 18.14 15.44 -7.54
C LYS A 120 19.61 15.04 -7.47
N GLU A 121 20.52 15.79 -8.08
CA GLU A 121 21.96 15.49 -8.03
C GLU A 121 22.53 15.48 -6.59
N SER A 122 22.14 16.42 -5.73
CA SER A 122 22.63 16.55 -4.35
C SER A 122 22.04 15.53 -3.37
N LEU A 123 20.77 15.14 -3.53
CA LEU A 123 20.09 14.13 -2.71
C LEU A 123 20.42 12.72 -3.16
N THR A 124 20.94 12.56 -4.39
CA THR A 124 21.12 11.24 -5.00
C THR A 124 22.58 10.87 -5.24
N GLY A 125 23.56 11.73 -4.98
CA GLY A 125 25.00 11.39 -4.90
C GLY A 125 25.43 10.19 -5.78
N ASP A 126 26.00 9.17 -5.15
CA ASP A 126 26.32 7.86 -5.74
C ASP A 126 25.14 6.86 -5.72
N VAL A 127 23.95 7.29 -5.28
CA VAL A 127 22.76 6.45 -5.19
C VAL A 127 22.25 6.11 -6.59
N PRO A 128 22.12 4.81 -6.93
CA PRO A 128 21.57 4.38 -8.22
C PRO A 128 20.28 5.11 -8.58
N ARG A 129 20.13 5.45 -9.87
CA ARG A 129 18.98 6.23 -10.39
C ARG A 129 17.61 5.64 -10.04
N GLU A 130 17.55 4.35 -9.73
CA GLU A 130 16.36 3.60 -9.35
C GLU A 130 15.91 3.90 -7.91
N PHE A 131 16.83 4.27 -7.02
CA PHE A 131 16.55 4.52 -5.61
C PHE A 131 16.32 6.00 -5.27
N GLN A 132 16.37 6.89 -6.26
CA GLN A 132 16.23 8.33 -6.05
C GLN A 132 14.87 8.72 -5.47
N TRP A 133 13.82 7.91 -5.69
CA TRP A 133 12.51 8.10 -5.06
C TRP A 133 12.33 7.35 -3.74
N LEU A 134 13.04 6.25 -3.50
CA LEU A 134 12.86 5.40 -2.31
C LEU A 134 13.63 5.97 -1.11
N THR A 135 14.88 6.37 -1.33
CA THR A 135 15.79 6.90 -0.30
C THR A 135 15.23 8.12 0.45
N PRO A 136 14.63 9.13 -0.20
CA PRO A 136 14.11 10.31 0.50
C PRO A 136 12.92 10.04 1.43
N TYR A 137 12.32 8.85 1.36
CA TYR A 137 11.28 8.40 2.28
C TYR A 137 11.76 7.40 3.32
N GLY A 138 13.08 7.16 3.40
CA GLY A 138 13.64 6.18 4.32
C GLY A 138 13.26 4.74 3.97
N ILE A 139 12.87 4.47 2.72
CA ILE A 139 12.64 3.10 2.28
C ILE A 139 14.01 2.47 2.00
N GLU A 140 14.39 1.56 2.89
CA GLU A 140 15.52 0.67 2.65
C GLU A 140 15.17 -0.35 1.57
N VAL A 141 16.16 -0.69 0.76
CA VAL A 141 16.00 -1.63 -0.34
C VAL A 141 17.09 -2.67 -0.24
N SER A 142 16.73 -3.93 -0.43
CA SER A 142 17.68 -5.05 -0.38
C SER A 142 18.81 -4.90 -1.41
N ASP A 143 20.00 -5.38 -1.05
CA ASP A 143 21.18 -5.43 -1.92
C ASP A 143 20.92 -6.24 -3.21
N THR A 144 19.96 -7.16 -3.18
CA THR A 144 19.57 -7.97 -4.35
C THR A 144 18.52 -7.30 -5.23
N TYR A 145 18.16 -6.04 -4.95
CA TYR A 145 17.12 -5.35 -5.70
C TYR A 145 17.50 -5.18 -7.17
N ASN A 146 16.51 -5.45 -8.03
CA ASN A 146 16.60 -5.19 -9.45
C ASN A 146 15.24 -4.69 -9.94
N LEU A 147 15.21 -3.50 -10.55
CA LEU A 147 13.98 -2.91 -11.08
C LEU A 147 13.27 -3.80 -12.11
N ALA A 148 14.01 -4.53 -12.95
CA ALA A 148 13.41 -5.45 -13.92
C ALA A 148 12.70 -6.62 -13.22
N ASN A 149 13.31 -7.19 -12.18
CA ASN A 149 12.71 -8.26 -11.37
C ASN A 149 11.49 -7.74 -10.60
N ALA A 150 11.60 -6.56 -10.00
CA ALA A 150 10.49 -5.92 -9.29
C ALA A 150 9.32 -5.59 -10.24
N ARG A 151 9.61 -5.17 -11.47
CA ARG A 151 8.58 -4.94 -12.48
C ARG A 151 7.96 -6.26 -12.97
N ALA A 152 8.75 -7.31 -13.14
CA ALA A 152 8.28 -8.64 -13.54
C ALA A 152 7.37 -9.26 -12.48
N SER A 153 7.66 -9.03 -11.18
CA SER A 153 6.84 -9.57 -10.09
C SER A 153 5.39 -9.07 -10.14
N LEU A 154 5.10 -7.92 -10.76
CA LEU A 154 3.73 -7.42 -10.95
C LEU A 154 2.85 -8.31 -11.85
N SER A 155 3.47 -9.15 -12.68
CA SER A 155 2.77 -10.09 -13.55
C SER A 155 2.76 -11.52 -13.02
N ASP A 156 3.56 -11.81 -11.99
CA ASP A 156 3.77 -13.16 -11.46
C ASP A 156 3.22 -13.30 -10.03
N VAL A 157 3.86 -12.62 -9.08
CA VAL A 157 3.45 -12.63 -7.67
C VAL A 157 2.29 -11.65 -7.44
N PHE A 158 2.40 -10.39 -7.85
CA PHE A 158 1.39 -9.36 -7.55
C PHE A 158 0.28 -9.30 -8.60
N THR A 159 -0.32 -10.45 -8.92
CA THR A 159 -1.43 -10.57 -9.89
C THR A 159 -2.64 -11.29 -9.29
N TYR A 160 -3.82 -10.96 -9.78
CA TYR A 160 -5.08 -11.61 -9.41
C TYR A 160 -5.40 -12.82 -10.30
N THR A 161 -4.56 -13.12 -11.29
CA THR A 161 -4.74 -14.26 -12.20
C THR A 161 -4.72 -15.57 -11.41
N GLY A 162 -5.71 -16.44 -11.68
CA GLY A 162 -5.79 -17.76 -11.04
C GLY A 162 -6.45 -17.77 -9.66
N LEU A 163 -6.90 -16.63 -9.12
CA LEU A 163 -7.55 -16.54 -7.80
C LEU A 163 -9.08 -16.80 -7.85
N LYS A 164 -9.59 -17.26 -8.98
CA LYS A 164 -11.01 -17.62 -9.19
C LYS A 164 -11.10 -19.05 -9.68
N THR A 165 -12.03 -19.81 -9.09
CA THR A 165 -12.40 -21.17 -9.49
C THR A 165 -13.82 -21.19 -10.06
N PHE A 166 -14.22 -22.32 -10.65
CA PHE A 166 -15.58 -22.52 -11.19
C PHE A 166 -16.68 -22.31 -10.13
N GLY A 167 -16.34 -22.46 -8.84
CA GLY A 167 -17.26 -22.31 -7.71
C GLY A 167 -17.20 -20.96 -6.98
N GLY A 168 -16.37 -20.01 -7.41
CA GLY A 168 -16.23 -18.71 -6.76
C GLY A 168 -14.77 -18.27 -6.57
N ILE A 169 -14.53 -17.45 -5.56
CA ILE A 169 -13.19 -17.00 -5.21
C ILE A 169 -12.46 -18.11 -4.45
N ASP A 170 -11.19 -18.36 -4.81
CA ASP A 170 -10.35 -19.34 -4.14
C ASP A 170 -9.70 -18.73 -2.90
N ILE A 171 -10.31 -18.94 -1.73
CA ILE A 171 -9.83 -18.41 -0.45
C ILE A 171 -8.41 -18.90 -0.14
N ASP A 172 -8.10 -20.17 -0.38
CA ASP A 172 -6.76 -20.72 -0.10
C ASP A 172 -5.73 -20.18 -1.08
N GLY A 173 -6.10 -20.06 -2.35
CA GLY A 173 -5.27 -19.42 -3.37
C GLY A 173 -4.98 -17.96 -3.05
N ILE A 174 -5.97 -17.20 -2.56
CA ILE A 174 -5.79 -15.82 -2.10
C ILE A 174 -4.85 -15.76 -0.90
N ALA A 175 -5.07 -16.58 0.12
CA ALA A 175 -4.26 -16.60 1.33
C ALA A 175 -2.79 -16.94 1.01
N SER A 176 -2.58 -17.99 0.22
CA SER A 176 -1.24 -18.39 -0.23
C SER A 176 -0.57 -17.29 -1.05
N ARG A 177 -1.33 -16.61 -1.91
CA ARG A 177 -0.79 -15.52 -2.72
C ARG A 177 -0.43 -14.28 -1.90
N LEU A 178 -1.23 -13.98 -0.88
CA LEU A 178 -0.96 -12.89 0.04
C LEU A 178 0.34 -13.15 0.81
N GLU A 179 0.53 -14.36 1.32
CA GLU A 179 1.76 -14.77 2.02
C GLU A 179 2.99 -14.67 1.11
N GLU A 180 2.89 -15.17 -0.12
CA GLU A 180 3.96 -15.06 -1.12
C GLU A 180 4.31 -13.60 -1.43
N ALA A 181 3.30 -12.76 -1.65
CA ALA A 181 3.48 -11.35 -1.94
C ALA A 181 4.10 -10.58 -0.77
N GLN A 182 3.66 -10.84 0.46
CA GLN A 182 4.21 -10.23 1.67
C GLN A 182 5.67 -10.66 1.88
N LYS A 183 5.98 -11.94 1.72
CA LYS A 183 7.35 -12.46 1.84
C LYS A 183 8.28 -11.83 0.80
N TRP A 184 7.85 -11.79 -0.46
CA TRP A 184 8.62 -11.14 -1.53
C TRP A 184 8.84 -9.64 -1.22
N PHE A 185 7.80 -8.96 -0.75
CA PHE A 185 7.85 -7.54 -0.44
C PHE A 185 8.81 -7.24 0.71
N GLN A 186 8.74 -7.99 1.81
CA GLN A 186 9.66 -7.84 2.95
C GLN A 186 11.12 -8.18 2.61
N GLN A 187 11.35 -9.16 1.74
CA GLN A 187 12.69 -9.46 1.22
C GLN A 187 13.26 -8.32 0.36
N THR A 188 12.39 -7.55 -0.28
CA THR A 188 12.78 -6.47 -1.21
C THR A 188 12.89 -5.12 -0.51
N TYR A 189 11.97 -4.83 0.40
CA TYR A 189 11.82 -3.57 1.14
C TYR A 189 11.71 -3.86 2.65
N PRO A 190 12.83 -4.25 3.28
CA PRO A 190 12.82 -4.66 4.69
C PRO A 190 12.32 -3.52 5.58
N GLY A 191 11.46 -3.86 6.55
CA GLY A 191 10.96 -2.91 7.54
C GLY A 191 9.90 -1.93 7.02
N VAL A 192 9.42 -2.10 5.78
CA VAL A 192 8.33 -1.29 5.25
C VAL A 192 6.99 -1.98 5.53
N ASP A 193 6.08 -1.28 6.21
CA ASP A 193 4.69 -1.70 6.34
C ASP A 193 3.83 -1.18 5.16
N PRO A 194 3.24 -2.06 4.33
CA PRO A 194 2.31 -1.65 3.27
C PRO A 194 1.12 -0.79 3.75
N PHE A 195 0.65 -0.98 4.99
CA PHE A 195 -0.54 -0.28 5.51
C PHE A 195 -0.26 1.21 5.79
N GLU A 196 0.94 1.55 6.29
CA GLU A 196 1.36 2.95 6.49
C GLU A 196 1.39 3.75 5.18
N TRP A 197 1.66 3.08 4.06
CA TRP A 197 1.76 3.69 2.74
C TRP A 197 0.42 3.82 2.01
N LEU A 198 -0.60 3.09 2.43
CA LEU A 198 -1.90 3.07 1.79
C LEU A 198 -2.56 4.45 1.67
N PRO A 199 -2.61 5.32 2.71
CA PRO A 199 -3.29 6.62 2.62
C PRO A 199 -2.78 7.48 1.48
N ARG A 200 -1.49 7.35 1.16
CA ARG A 200 -0.84 8.09 0.07
C ARG A 200 -1.11 7.49 -1.31
N ILE A 201 -1.18 6.16 -1.38
CA ILE A 201 -1.33 5.42 -2.64
C ILE A 201 -2.81 5.39 -3.09
N ARG A 202 -3.73 5.26 -2.12
CA ARG A 202 -5.17 5.08 -2.33
C ARG A 202 -5.79 6.05 -3.35
N PRO A 203 -5.51 7.38 -3.33
CA PRO A 203 -6.10 8.33 -4.28
C PRO A 203 -5.77 8.05 -5.74
N ARG A 204 -4.65 7.34 -6.00
CA ARG A 204 -4.16 7.08 -7.36
C ARG A 204 -4.04 5.61 -7.72
N SER A 205 -4.28 4.69 -6.79
CA SER A 205 -4.30 3.22 -6.98
C SER A 205 -4.77 2.75 -8.37
N LYS A 206 -5.95 3.22 -8.80
CA LYS A 206 -6.58 2.87 -10.09
C LYS A 206 -5.75 3.20 -11.34
N VAL A 207 -4.81 4.14 -11.26
CA VAL A 207 -4.03 4.63 -12.41
C VAL A 207 -2.56 4.22 -12.37
N ILE A 208 -2.06 3.64 -11.27
CA ILE A 208 -0.64 3.32 -11.08
C ILE A 208 -0.14 2.35 -12.16
N ARG A 209 -0.80 1.19 -12.31
CA ARG A 209 -0.43 0.19 -13.32
C ARG A 209 -0.52 0.75 -14.75
N ASN A 210 -1.52 1.60 -15.02
CA ASN A 210 -1.69 2.27 -16.31
C ASN A 210 -0.60 3.31 -16.59
N HIS A 211 -0.08 4.00 -15.56
CA HIS A 211 1.05 4.90 -15.72
C HIS A 211 2.35 4.11 -15.93
N LEU A 212 2.56 3.02 -15.20
CA LEU A 212 3.73 2.18 -15.36
C LEU A 212 3.82 1.54 -16.75
N SER A 213 2.69 1.10 -17.32
CA SER A 213 2.65 0.51 -18.66
C SER A 213 3.01 1.51 -19.78
N ARG A 214 2.83 2.81 -19.53
CA ARG A 214 3.19 3.88 -20.48
C ARG A 214 4.68 4.25 -20.46
N ILE A 215 5.42 3.85 -19.43
CA ILE A 215 6.85 4.14 -19.30
C ILE A 215 7.65 2.95 -19.86
N LYS A 216 8.47 3.22 -20.89
CA LYS A 216 9.38 2.22 -21.47
C LYS A 216 10.41 1.79 -20.43
N ALA A 217 10.84 0.54 -20.49
CA ALA A 217 11.73 -0.06 -19.49
C ALA A 217 13.07 0.70 -19.30
N ASN A 218 13.57 1.36 -20.35
CA ASN A 218 14.82 2.14 -20.31
C ASN A 218 14.64 3.62 -19.92
N GLU A 219 13.42 4.11 -19.72
CA GLU A 219 13.12 5.53 -19.45
C GLU A 219 12.66 5.75 -18.01
N SER A 220 13.00 6.89 -17.39
CA SER A 220 12.48 7.28 -16.07
C SER A 220 12.54 6.18 -14.99
N ARG A 221 13.68 5.51 -14.86
CA ARG A 221 13.88 4.37 -13.93
C ARG A 221 13.42 4.64 -12.49
N SER A 222 13.69 5.85 -11.99
CA SER A 222 13.22 6.28 -10.66
C SER A 222 11.69 6.27 -10.54
N ASP A 223 10.99 6.84 -11.54
CA ASP A 223 9.52 6.90 -11.54
C ASP A 223 8.92 5.50 -11.71
N GLN A 224 9.59 4.62 -12.48
CA GLN A 224 9.22 3.21 -12.57
C GLN A 224 9.34 2.52 -11.20
N ALA A 225 10.46 2.67 -10.50
CA ALA A 225 10.68 2.05 -9.19
C ALA A 225 9.61 2.46 -8.19
N LEU A 226 9.26 3.76 -8.15
CA LEU A 226 8.16 4.26 -7.32
C LEU A 226 6.82 3.61 -7.70
N LEU A 227 6.47 3.60 -8.99
CA LEU A 227 5.20 3.04 -9.45
C LEU A 227 5.10 1.53 -9.21
N VAL A 228 6.21 0.80 -9.31
CA VAL A 228 6.29 -0.63 -9.00
C VAL A 228 6.04 -0.85 -7.51
N PHE A 229 6.77 -0.15 -6.65
CA PHE A 229 6.59 -0.19 -5.20
C PHE A 229 5.13 0.08 -4.80
N GLU A 230 4.55 1.17 -5.32
CA GLU A 230 3.17 1.53 -4.97
C GLU A 230 2.14 0.52 -5.50
N ALA A 231 2.38 -0.10 -6.65
CA ALA A 231 1.52 -1.15 -7.19
C ALA A 231 1.58 -2.45 -6.36
N GLN A 232 2.74 -2.76 -5.77
CA GLN A 232 2.91 -3.91 -4.88
C GLN A 232 2.23 -3.68 -3.54
N VAL A 233 2.40 -2.49 -2.95
CA VAL A 233 1.69 -2.09 -1.72
C VAL A 233 0.17 -2.11 -1.92
N ASP A 234 -0.34 -1.48 -2.98
CA ASP A 234 -1.79 -1.48 -3.27
C ASP A 234 -2.33 -2.91 -3.47
N PHE A 235 -1.54 -3.81 -4.06
CA PHE A 235 -1.92 -5.21 -4.22
C PHE A 235 -2.03 -5.93 -2.88
N ILE A 236 -1.01 -5.85 -2.01
CA ILE A 236 -1.00 -6.54 -0.71
C ILE A 236 -2.22 -6.12 0.13
N VAL A 237 -2.42 -4.81 0.26
CA VAL A 237 -3.53 -4.28 1.06
C VAL A 237 -4.88 -4.73 0.51
N ARG A 238 -5.10 -4.59 -0.81
CA ARG A 238 -6.36 -4.99 -1.43
C ARG A 238 -6.61 -6.48 -1.36
N LEU A 239 -5.57 -7.30 -1.53
CA LEU A 239 -5.72 -8.74 -1.47
C LEU A 239 -6.07 -9.19 -0.04
N LYS A 240 -5.48 -8.55 0.98
CA LYS A 240 -5.88 -8.74 2.39
C LYS A 240 -7.34 -8.35 2.61
N ASP A 241 -7.78 -7.19 2.12
CA ASP A 241 -9.19 -6.76 2.21
C ASP A 241 -10.14 -7.78 1.55
N ILE A 242 -9.81 -8.27 0.34
CA ILE A 242 -10.61 -9.28 -0.37
C ILE A 242 -10.68 -10.58 0.44
N LEU A 243 -9.56 -11.04 1.01
CA LEU A 243 -9.54 -12.25 1.82
C LEU A 243 -10.49 -12.14 3.02
N ILE A 244 -10.44 -11.01 3.73
CA ILE A 244 -11.30 -10.75 4.88
C ILE A 244 -12.77 -10.76 4.48
N ASP A 245 -13.13 -10.06 3.40
CA ASP A 245 -14.51 -10.02 2.89
C ASP A 245 -15.02 -11.42 2.52
N GLU A 246 -14.20 -12.23 1.86
CA GLU A 246 -14.58 -13.59 1.45
C GLU A 246 -14.71 -14.55 2.64
N LEU A 247 -13.86 -14.43 3.66
CA LEU A 247 -14.01 -15.20 4.92
C LEU A 247 -15.33 -14.84 5.62
N ILE A 248 -15.66 -13.55 5.70
CA ILE A 248 -16.93 -13.08 6.28
C ILE A 248 -18.11 -13.62 5.47
N HIS A 249 -18.04 -13.54 4.14
CA HIS A 249 -19.08 -14.08 3.28
C HIS A 249 -19.26 -15.59 3.49
N ARG A 250 -18.17 -16.37 3.53
CA ARG A 250 -18.21 -17.82 3.76
C ARG A 250 -18.88 -18.14 5.09
N MET A 251 -18.53 -17.42 6.15
CA MET A 251 -19.20 -17.56 7.45
C MET A 251 -20.71 -17.30 7.36
N GLY A 252 -21.11 -16.25 6.65
CA GLY A 252 -22.53 -15.93 6.40
C GLY A 252 -23.26 -16.97 5.52
N TRP A 253 -22.57 -17.70 4.65
CA TRP A 253 -23.14 -18.83 3.91
C TRP A 253 -23.38 -20.03 4.81
N ILE A 254 -22.45 -20.35 5.71
CA ILE A 254 -22.60 -21.44 6.67
C ILE A 254 -23.79 -21.15 7.59
N GLN A 255 -23.90 -19.94 8.14
CA GLN A 255 -25.02 -19.57 9.01
C GLN A 255 -26.37 -19.76 8.31
N ARG A 256 -26.48 -19.31 7.05
CA ARG A 256 -27.71 -19.52 6.26
C ARG A 256 -28.01 -21.00 6.01
N ALA A 257 -26.99 -21.83 5.80
CA ALA A 257 -27.17 -23.27 5.62
C ALA A 257 -27.62 -23.97 6.92
N VAL A 258 -27.09 -23.53 8.06
CA VAL A 258 -27.50 -23.98 9.40
C VAL A 258 -28.97 -23.62 9.66
N ASP A 259 -29.33 -22.34 9.47
CA ASP A 259 -30.70 -21.87 9.71
C ASP A 259 -31.72 -22.55 8.80
N GLY A 260 -31.39 -22.74 7.53
CA GLY A 260 -32.28 -23.40 6.56
C GLY A 260 -32.52 -24.89 6.86
N ASN A 261 -31.59 -25.57 7.53
CA ASN A 261 -31.71 -26.99 7.88
C ASN A 261 -32.18 -27.24 9.32
N ARG A 262 -32.15 -26.22 10.18
CA ARG A 262 -32.45 -26.32 11.61
C ARG A 262 -33.79 -26.99 11.89
N GLN A 263 -34.88 -26.44 11.34
CA GLN A 263 -36.22 -26.99 11.57
C GLN A 263 -36.35 -28.45 11.11
N ARG A 264 -35.68 -28.80 9.99
CA ARG A 264 -35.70 -30.16 9.45
C ARG A 264 -35.01 -31.15 10.39
N ILE A 265 -33.87 -30.76 10.95
CA ILE A 265 -33.10 -31.58 11.88
C ILE A 265 -33.81 -31.69 13.23
N GLU A 266 -34.32 -30.59 13.77
CA GLU A 266 -35.13 -30.59 14.99
C GLU A 266 -36.33 -31.52 14.88
N ASN A 267 -37.08 -31.46 13.77
CA ASN A 267 -38.21 -32.35 13.52
C ASN A 267 -37.77 -33.82 13.44
N ARG A 268 -36.68 -34.12 12.74
CA ARG A 268 -36.14 -35.49 12.65
C ARG A 268 -35.71 -36.03 14.02
N ILE A 269 -35.08 -35.20 14.85
CA ILE A 269 -34.70 -35.55 16.22
C ILE A 269 -35.96 -35.83 17.04
N ARG A 270 -36.95 -34.93 16.99
CA ARG A 270 -38.23 -35.10 17.68
C ARG A 270 -38.91 -36.42 17.30
N THR A 271 -39.03 -36.73 16.00
CA THR A 271 -39.62 -38.00 15.53
C THR A 271 -38.88 -39.21 16.10
N LYS A 272 -37.54 -39.24 16.00
CA LYS A 272 -36.74 -40.34 16.57
C LYS A 272 -36.97 -40.54 18.07
N TRP A 273 -37.18 -39.45 18.81
CA TRP A 273 -37.47 -39.53 20.24
C TRP A 273 -38.87 -40.05 20.51
N ILE A 274 -39.88 -39.55 19.81
CA ILE A 274 -41.25 -40.05 19.92
C ILE A 274 -41.28 -41.57 19.64
N ASP A 275 -40.61 -42.03 18.58
CA ASP A 275 -40.54 -43.45 18.24
C ASP A 275 -39.90 -44.27 19.37
N ARG A 276 -38.79 -43.80 19.95
CA ARG A 276 -38.13 -44.46 21.10
C ARG A 276 -39.01 -44.49 22.34
N TYR A 277 -39.76 -43.41 22.60
CA TYR A 277 -40.70 -43.32 23.70
C TYR A 277 -41.84 -44.32 23.54
N CYS A 278 -42.41 -44.43 22.33
CA CYS A 278 -43.43 -45.42 22.01
C CYS A 278 -42.88 -46.85 22.19
N ASP A 279 -41.72 -47.15 21.61
CA ASP A 279 -41.09 -48.48 21.71
C ASP A 279 -40.82 -48.91 23.16
N ILE A 280 -40.33 -48.00 24.01
CA ILE A 280 -40.04 -48.30 25.42
C ILE A 280 -41.35 -48.30 26.24
N GLY A 281 -42.29 -47.41 25.95
CA GLY A 281 -43.61 -47.37 26.57
C GLY A 281 -44.39 -48.67 26.34
N ASP A 282 -44.35 -49.21 25.13
CA ASP A 282 -44.95 -50.50 24.78
C ASP A 282 -44.30 -51.65 25.56
N LYS A 283 -42.97 -51.65 25.68
CA LYS A 283 -42.23 -52.66 26.46
C LYS A 283 -42.54 -52.59 27.96
N VAL A 284 -42.66 -51.39 28.52
CA VAL A 284 -43.08 -51.19 29.92
C VAL A 284 -44.52 -51.65 30.13
N SER A 285 -45.41 -51.35 29.19
CA SER A 285 -46.83 -51.75 29.25
C SER A 285 -46.99 -53.28 29.17
N LEU A 286 -46.16 -53.95 28.37
CA LEU A 286 -46.15 -55.41 28.22
C LEU A 286 -45.44 -56.12 29.39
N ASN A 287 -44.37 -55.54 29.92
CA ASN A 287 -43.60 -56.12 31.03
C ASN A 287 -42.92 -55.01 31.88
N PRO A 288 -43.57 -54.57 32.96
CA PRO A 288 -43.07 -53.49 33.82
C PRO A 288 -42.00 -54.03 34.77
N ASN A 289 -40.80 -54.28 34.25
CA ASN A 289 -39.63 -54.65 35.04
C ASN A 289 -38.75 -53.41 35.37
N GLU A 290 -37.86 -53.57 36.34
CA GLU A 290 -36.99 -52.50 36.83
C GLU A 290 -36.09 -51.91 35.72
N GLU A 291 -35.63 -52.75 34.79
CA GLU A 291 -34.81 -52.33 33.65
C GLU A 291 -35.58 -51.42 32.68
N ASN A 292 -36.81 -51.80 32.31
CA ASN A 292 -37.65 -51.05 31.39
C ASN A 292 -38.11 -49.71 32.01
N LEU A 293 -38.43 -49.72 33.32
CA LEU A 293 -38.78 -48.52 34.07
C LEU A 293 -37.58 -47.57 34.21
N ALA A 294 -36.37 -48.09 34.42
CA ALA A 294 -35.15 -47.29 34.45
C ALA A 294 -34.86 -46.62 33.09
N LYS A 295 -34.99 -47.36 31.99
CA LYS A 295 -34.84 -46.82 30.63
C LYS A 295 -35.87 -45.74 30.31
N LEU A 296 -37.13 -45.92 30.72
CA LEU A 296 -38.17 -44.90 30.54
C LEU A 296 -37.87 -43.63 31.36
N LYS A 297 -37.39 -43.77 32.60
CA LYS A 297 -36.94 -42.63 33.42
C LYS A 297 -35.77 -41.88 32.79
N GLU A 298 -34.79 -42.60 32.23
CA GLU A 298 -33.66 -41.98 31.52
C GLU A 298 -34.12 -41.15 30.32
N LEU A 299 -35.15 -41.60 29.59
CA LEU A 299 -35.73 -40.82 28.50
C LEU A 299 -36.43 -39.55 28.99
N ILE A 300 -37.11 -39.61 30.14
CA ILE A 300 -37.86 -38.50 30.75
C ILE A 300 -36.93 -37.46 31.36
N ASP A 301 -35.85 -37.89 32.02
CA ASP A 301 -34.86 -37.04 32.70
C ASP A 301 -33.89 -36.34 31.72
N ARG A 302 -34.37 -36.04 30.52
CA ARG A 302 -33.53 -35.55 29.43
C ARG A 302 -32.97 -34.18 29.76
N ARG A 303 -31.64 -34.08 29.68
CA ARG A 303 -30.90 -32.84 29.99
C ARG A 303 -30.74 -31.89 28.80
N LYS A 304 -31.05 -32.32 27.57
CA LYS A 304 -30.88 -31.51 26.36
C LYS A 304 -32.17 -31.42 25.55
N THR A 305 -32.47 -30.22 25.08
CA THR A 305 -33.58 -29.93 24.17
C THR A 305 -33.28 -30.42 22.74
N GLU A 306 -34.31 -30.61 21.92
CA GLU A 306 -34.12 -30.95 20.50
C GLU A 306 -33.34 -29.87 19.74
N SER A 307 -33.50 -28.61 20.16
CA SER A 307 -32.79 -27.48 19.56
C SER A 307 -31.28 -27.55 19.84
N GLU A 308 -30.88 -27.84 21.08
CA GLU A 308 -29.46 -28.02 21.44
C GLU A 308 -28.81 -29.22 20.73
N GLU A 309 -29.55 -30.31 20.53
CA GLU A 309 -29.04 -31.46 19.77
C GLU A 309 -28.94 -31.17 18.27
N ALA A 310 -29.91 -30.45 17.70
CA ALA A 310 -29.88 -30.05 16.31
C ALA A 310 -28.71 -29.10 16.02
N GLU A 311 -28.46 -28.16 16.94
CA GLU A 311 -27.33 -27.24 16.87
C GLU A 311 -25.99 -27.99 16.90
N LEU A 312 -25.82 -28.94 17.81
CA LEU A 312 -24.61 -29.78 17.86
C LEU A 312 -24.40 -30.62 16.60
N GLU A 313 -25.47 -31.15 15.99
CA GLU A 313 -25.37 -31.92 14.76
C GLU A 313 -25.00 -31.02 13.55
N LEU A 314 -25.57 -29.82 13.48
CA LEU A 314 -25.26 -28.82 12.46
C LEU A 314 -23.82 -28.31 12.58
N MET A 315 -23.37 -28.00 13.79
CA MET A 315 -21.98 -27.62 14.07
C MET A 315 -21.01 -28.70 13.62
N LYS A 316 -21.30 -29.99 13.91
CA LYS A 316 -20.45 -31.10 13.44
C LYS A 316 -20.41 -31.21 11.92
N THR A 317 -21.53 -30.95 11.26
CA THR A 317 -21.63 -31.02 9.79
C THR A 317 -20.77 -29.95 9.12
N HIS A 318 -20.71 -28.75 9.69
CA HIS A 318 -19.94 -27.61 9.16
C HIS A 318 -18.60 -27.38 9.86
N ARG A 319 -18.18 -28.31 10.72
CA ARG A 319 -16.97 -28.19 11.55
C ARG A 319 -15.72 -27.82 10.73
N TRP A 320 -15.49 -28.56 9.65
CA TRP A 320 -14.32 -28.35 8.79
C TRP A 320 -14.32 -26.97 8.11
N ASP A 321 -15.49 -26.44 7.74
CA ASP A 321 -15.59 -25.10 7.17
C ASP A 321 -15.24 -24.03 8.21
N TYR A 322 -15.70 -24.19 9.46
CA TYR A 322 -15.36 -23.29 10.56
C TYR A 322 -13.88 -23.37 10.96
N GLU A 323 -13.33 -24.58 11.08
CA GLU A 323 -11.90 -24.79 11.37
C GLU A 323 -11.03 -24.11 10.32
N LYS A 324 -11.37 -24.27 9.04
CA LYS A 324 -10.65 -23.62 7.93
C LYS A 324 -10.73 -22.09 7.95
N ILE A 325 -11.90 -21.53 8.26
CA ILE A 325 -12.05 -20.07 8.44
C ILE A 325 -11.18 -19.59 9.60
N TYR A 326 -11.17 -20.34 10.71
CA TYR A 326 -10.38 -20.02 11.89
C TYR A 326 -8.88 -20.03 11.60
N GLU A 327 -8.37 -21.05 10.91
CA GLU A 327 -6.96 -21.13 10.49
C GLU A 327 -6.53 -19.90 9.67
N HIS A 328 -7.36 -19.43 8.75
CA HIS A 328 -7.07 -18.22 7.97
C HIS A 328 -7.10 -16.96 8.84
N PHE A 329 -8.00 -16.87 9.81
CA PHE A 329 -8.02 -15.75 10.75
C PHE A 329 -6.81 -15.74 11.68
N GLU A 330 -6.40 -16.87 12.24
CA GLU A 330 -5.21 -16.97 13.09
C GLU A 330 -3.96 -16.48 12.36
N LYS A 331 -3.80 -16.86 11.09
CA LYS A 331 -2.68 -16.41 10.24
C LYS A 331 -2.76 -14.91 9.92
N LEU A 332 -3.96 -14.34 9.80
CA LEU A 332 -4.13 -12.92 9.47
C LEU A 332 -3.89 -11.99 10.65
N THR A 333 -4.03 -12.50 11.88
CA THR A 333 -3.89 -11.75 13.13
C THR A 333 -2.62 -12.10 13.90
N ASP A 334 -1.70 -12.86 13.30
CA ASP A 334 -0.50 -13.39 13.96
C ASP A 334 -0.83 -13.96 15.36
N ASN A 335 -1.84 -14.83 15.42
CA ASN A 335 -2.40 -15.39 16.65
C ASN A 335 -2.98 -14.36 17.64
N PHE A 336 -3.53 -13.24 17.15
CA PHE A 336 -4.12 -12.18 17.97
C PHE A 336 -3.14 -11.61 19.01
N SER A 337 -1.92 -11.28 18.61
CA SER A 337 -1.05 -10.46 19.48
C SER A 337 -1.74 -9.11 19.74
N GLU A 338 -1.80 -8.68 21.01
CA GLU A 338 -2.56 -7.49 21.45
C GLU A 338 -2.11 -6.18 20.75
N ASP A 339 -0.93 -6.17 20.14
CA ASP A 339 -0.28 -4.99 19.59
C ASP A 339 -0.61 -4.71 18.10
N GLU A 340 -1.21 -5.66 17.36
CA GLU A 340 -1.45 -5.52 15.90
C GLU A 340 -2.93 -5.36 15.50
N ILE A 341 -3.80 -4.97 16.43
CA ILE A 341 -5.19 -4.65 16.07
C ILE A 341 -5.26 -3.25 15.45
N THR A 342 -4.88 -3.13 14.17
CA THR A 342 -4.99 -1.87 13.43
C THR A 342 -6.48 -1.48 13.24
N PRO A 343 -6.89 -0.27 13.64
CA PRO A 343 -8.29 0.14 13.59
C PRO A 343 -8.68 0.60 12.18
N ILE A 344 -8.97 -0.34 11.28
CA ILE A 344 -9.80 -0.06 10.11
C ILE A 344 -11.05 -0.92 10.18
N MET A 345 -12.11 -0.34 10.76
CA MET A 345 -13.52 -0.76 10.73
C MET A 345 -13.90 -2.17 11.24
N LEU A 346 -12.94 -3.04 11.56
CA LEU A 346 -13.19 -4.45 11.90
C LEU A 346 -13.64 -4.67 13.36
N LEU A 347 -13.14 -3.88 14.31
CA LEU A 347 -13.28 -4.18 15.75
C LEU A 347 -14.72 -4.15 16.31
N ARG A 348 -15.63 -3.32 15.77
CA ARG A 348 -17.00 -3.23 16.32
C ARG A 348 -17.89 -4.43 15.97
N LYS A 349 -17.59 -5.16 14.89
CA LYS A 349 -18.26 -6.43 14.56
C LYS A 349 -17.48 -7.65 15.03
N PHE A 350 -16.13 -7.57 15.06
CA PHE A 350 -15.26 -8.66 15.50
C PHE A 350 -15.40 -9.02 16.98
N CYS A 351 -15.45 -8.03 17.89
CA CYS A 351 -15.55 -8.33 19.33
C CYS A 351 -16.87 -9.00 19.74
N SER A 352 -17.95 -8.81 18.96
CA SER A 352 -19.24 -9.48 19.23
C SER A 352 -19.20 -10.96 18.85
N ILE A 353 -18.52 -11.30 17.76
CA ILE A 353 -18.56 -12.64 17.16
C ILE A 353 -17.46 -13.54 17.75
N CYS A 354 -16.25 -13.01 18.01
CA CYS A 354 -15.21 -13.77 18.70
C CYS A 354 -15.56 -14.06 20.16
N ALA A 355 -16.35 -13.19 20.81
CA ALA A 355 -16.89 -13.45 22.15
C ALA A 355 -17.91 -14.60 22.14
N GLU A 356 -18.77 -14.70 21.12
CA GLU A 356 -19.73 -15.80 20.98
C GLU A 356 -19.05 -17.14 20.64
N VAL A 357 -18.05 -17.14 19.75
CA VAL A 357 -17.30 -18.37 19.40
C VAL A 357 -16.41 -18.84 20.55
N SER A 358 -15.75 -17.93 21.28
CA SER A 358 -14.94 -18.29 22.45
C SER A 358 -15.79 -18.74 23.65
N ALA A 359 -16.97 -18.15 23.85
CA ALA A 359 -17.90 -18.56 24.91
C ALA A 359 -18.53 -19.92 24.65
N ASN A 360 -18.78 -20.28 23.38
CA ASN A 360 -19.38 -21.57 23.00
C ASN A 360 -18.34 -22.68 22.77
N GLY A 361 -17.06 -22.33 22.59
CA GLY A 361 -15.94 -23.29 22.41
C GLY A 361 -15.27 -23.77 23.71
N SER A 362 -15.51 -23.12 24.85
CA SER A 362 -14.92 -23.51 26.14
C SER A 362 -15.68 -24.66 26.83
N PHE A 363 -15.67 -25.85 26.24
CA PHE A 363 -15.96 -27.10 26.95
C PHE A 363 -14.66 -27.83 27.32
N SER A 364 -14.16 -27.52 28.52
CA SER A 364 -13.33 -28.35 29.42
C SER A 364 -12.31 -29.32 28.78
N LEU A 365 -11.07 -28.84 28.64
CA LEU A 365 -9.87 -29.67 28.63
C LEU A 365 -8.93 -29.19 29.75
N LYS A 366 -8.98 -29.91 30.88
CA LYS A 366 -8.05 -30.03 32.06
C LYS A 366 -8.90 -29.99 33.34
N ARG A 367 -8.96 -31.03 34.18
CA ARG A 367 -7.82 -31.64 34.89
C ARG A 367 -8.06 -33.13 35.21
N LYS A 368 -7.10 -33.98 34.82
CA LYS A 368 -6.73 -35.21 35.54
C LYS A 368 -5.26 -35.06 35.97
N GLY A 369 -4.97 -35.39 37.23
CA GLY A 369 -3.62 -35.44 37.83
C GLY A 369 -3.55 -34.62 39.12
N ARG A 370 -3.96 -35.19 40.27
CA ARG A 370 -3.14 -35.92 41.27
C ARG A 370 -2.34 -34.99 42.21
N SER A 371 -2.84 -34.89 43.45
CA SER A 371 -2.16 -35.35 44.67
C SER A 371 -3.22 -35.52 45.75
#